data_AF-A0A9W8K0Q9-F1
#
_entry.id   AF-A0A9W8K0Q9-F1
#
_cell.length_a   1.000
_cell.length_b   1.000
_cell.length_c   1.000
_cell.angle_alpha   90.00
_cell.angle_beta   90.00
_cell.angle_gamma   90.00
#
_symmetry.space_group_name_H-M   'P 1'
#
loop_
_entity.id
_entity.type
_entity.pdbx_description
1 polymer ?
#
loop_
_entity_poly.entity_id
_entity_poly.type
_entity_poly.pdbx_seq_one_letter_code
_entity_poly.pdbx_strand_id
1 'polypeptide(L)'
;MAYHAVAKDLNTALRWAKEAVRIDKRGEDYGAAMDAYAKCVSLLGNVVEVLECERSAGRLSKARDNELYKLARMHDVYRDRMLVLSITFGFEMPPELEQLMTNPSCH
;
A
#
# COMPACT_ATOMS: atom_id res chain seq x y z
N MET A 1 13.40 16.84 6.55
CA MET A 1 13.77 16.04 5.37
C MET A 1 12.80 14.89 5.08
N ALA A 2 12.06 14.33 6.06
CA ALA A 2 11.11 13.22 5.84
C ALA A 2 9.92 13.52 4.90
N TYR A 3 9.39 14.74 4.91
CA TYR A 3 8.18 15.08 4.13
C TYR A 3 8.32 14.89 2.60
N HIS A 4 9.49 15.21 2.03
CA HIS A 4 9.73 15.02 0.60
C HIS A 4 9.81 13.54 0.19
N ALA A 5 10.27 12.67 1.09
CA ALA A 5 10.29 11.23 0.85
C ALA A 5 8.87 10.66 0.82
N VAL A 6 8.03 11.02 1.80
CA VAL A 6 6.62 10.60 1.87
C VAL A 6 5.85 10.98 0.60
N ALA A 7 6.02 12.20 0.10
CA ALA A 7 5.35 12.65 -1.12
C ALA A 7 5.82 11.90 -2.37
N LYS A 8 7.11 11.56 -2.46
CA LYS A 8 7.68 10.79 -3.57
C LYS A 8 7.20 9.35 -3.55
N ASP A 9 7.15 8.74 -2.37
CA ASP A 9 6.69 7.37 -2.17
C ASP A 9 5.20 7.27 -2.48
N LEU A 10 4.39 8.22 -2.01
CA LEU A 10 2.97 8.29 -2.33
C LEU A 10 2.71 8.42 -3.84
N ASN A 11 3.39 9.35 -4.51
CA ASN A 11 3.25 9.51 -5.96
C ASN A 11 3.65 8.24 -6.72
N THR A 12 4.67 7.53 -6.23
CA THR A 12 5.11 6.28 -6.84
C THR A 12 4.12 5.15 -6.58
N ALA A 13 3.59 5.05 -5.37
CA ALA A 13 2.57 4.08 -5.00
C ALA A 13 1.31 4.26 -5.85
N LEU A 14 0.84 5.49 -6.04
CA LEU A 14 -0.33 5.80 -6.86
C LEU A 14 -0.13 5.45 -8.34
N ARG A 15 1.11 5.53 -8.86
CA ARG A 15 1.41 5.06 -10.22
C ARG A 15 1.28 3.54 -10.32
N TRP A 16 1.85 2.81 -9.36
CA TRP A 16 1.73 1.35 -9.31
C TRP A 16 0.28 0.90 -9.12
N ALA A 17 -0.50 1.59 -8.28
CA ALA A 17 -1.93 1.34 -8.11
C ALA A 17 -2.71 1.41 -9.43
N LYS A 18 -2.47 2.49 -10.20
CA LYS A 18 -3.13 2.68 -11.50
C LYS A 18 -2.77 1.56 -12.47
N GLU A 19 -1.49 1.18 -12.51
CA GLU A 19 -1.00 0.14 -13.40
C GLU A 19 -1.54 -1.24 -13.00
N ALA A 20 -1.50 -1.58 -11.71
CA ALA A 20 -2.05 -2.83 -11.19
C ALA A 20 -3.53 -2.98 -11.55
N VAL A 21 -4.34 -1.94 -11.29
CA VAL A 21 -5.76 -1.94 -11.64
C VAL A 21 -5.98 -2.04 -13.15
N ARG A 22 -5.13 -1.42 -13.96
CA ARG A 22 -5.23 -1.49 -15.43
C ARG A 22 -4.97 -2.92 -15.93
N ILE A 23 -3.92 -3.58 -15.44
CA ILE A 23 -3.56 -4.95 -15.83
C ILE A 23 -4.63 -5.92 -15.33
N ASP A 24 -5.00 -5.83 -14.05
CA ASP A 24 -5.97 -6.71 -13.40
C ASP A 24 -7.34 -6.67 -14.10
N LYS A 25 -7.82 -5.47 -14.44
CA LYS A 25 -9.07 -5.31 -15.20
C LYS A 25 -9.04 -5.88 -16.60
N ARG A 26 -7.87 -5.91 -17.25
CA ARG A 26 -7.72 -6.52 -18.59
C ARG A 26 -7.69 -8.05 -18.51
N GLY A 27 -7.35 -8.61 -17.35
CA GLY A 27 -7.27 -10.06 -17.14
C GLY A 27 -6.20 -10.75 -17.98
N GLU A 28 -5.18 -10.01 -18.40
CA GLU A 28 -4.15 -10.52 -19.33
C GLU A 28 -2.99 -11.21 -18.60
N ASP A 29 -2.46 -10.56 -17.56
CA ASP A 29 -1.33 -11.06 -16.79
C ASP A 29 -1.56 -10.77 -15.30
N TYR A 30 -2.15 -11.73 -14.61
CA TYR A 30 -2.41 -11.60 -13.18
C TYR A 30 -1.13 -11.64 -12.33
N GLY A 31 -0.02 -12.18 -12.85
CA GLY A 31 1.28 -12.12 -12.19
C GLY A 31 1.85 -10.70 -12.22
N ALA A 32 1.80 -10.04 -13.37
CA ALA A 32 2.20 -8.63 -13.49
C ALA A 32 1.29 -7.70 -12.66
N ALA A 33 -0.01 -8.01 -12.56
CA ALA A 33 -0.91 -7.30 -11.64
C ALA A 33 -0.51 -7.50 -10.18
N MET A 34 -0.18 -8.73 -9.77
CA MET A 34 0.30 -9.05 -8.43
C MET A 34 1.56 -8.27 -8.07
N ASP A 35 2.55 -8.23 -8.96
CA ASP A 35 3.80 -7.48 -8.77
C ASP A 35 3.57 -5.98 -8.63
N ALA A 36 2.66 -5.43 -9.45
CA ALA A 36 2.31 -4.02 -9.39
C ALA A 36 1.55 -3.67 -8.10
N TYR A 37 0.63 -4.53 -7.66
CA TYR A 37 -0.03 -4.37 -6.36
C TYR A 37 0.98 -4.46 -5.21
N ALA A 38 1.92 -5.41 -5.25
CA ALA A 38 2.94 -5.56 -4.21
C ALA A 38 3.77 -4.28 -4.02
N LYS A 39 4.25 -3.69 -5.12
CA LYS A 39 4.99 -2.41 -5.10
C LYS A 39 4.15 -1.26 -4.56
N CYS A 40 2.86 -1.22 -4.91
CA CYS A 40 1.93 -0.22 -4.40
C CYS A 40 1.75 -0.35 -2.88
N VAL A 41 1.41 -1.56 -2.41
CA VAL A 41 1.13 -1.84 -1.00
C VAL A 41 2.35 -1.57 -0.13
N SER A 42 3.56 -1.99 -0.55
CA SER A 42 4.80 -1.70 0.16
C SER A 42 5.04 -0.19 0.35
N LEU A 43 4.90 0.60 -0.72
CA LEU A 43 5.09 2.06 -0.64
C LEU A 43 3.99 2.76 0.16
N LEU A 44 2.72 2.33 0.01
CA LEU A 44 1.62 2.86 0.83
C LEU A 44 1.81 2.53 2.31
N GLY A 45 2.30 1.33 2.63
CA GLY A 45 2.61 0.90 4.00
C GLY A 45 3.59 1.87 4.68
N ASN A 46 4.71 2.18 4.02
CA ASN A 46 5.69 3.14 4.53
C ASN A 46 5.07 4.54 4.72
N VAL A 47 4.26 5.01 3.77
CA VAL A 47 3.59 6.31 3.86
C VAL A 47 2.62 6.33 5.04
N VAL A 48 1.81 5.29 5.19
CA VAL A 48 0.84 5.16 6.29
C VAL A 48 1.56 5.11 7.62
N GLU A 49 2.64 4.34 7.75
CA GLU A 49 3.44 4.25 8.98
C GLU A 49 4.02 5.60 9.39
N VAL A 50 4.63 6.35 8.45
CA VAL A 50 5.17 7.68 8.77
C VAL A 50 4.06 8.63 9.24
N LEU A 51 2.90 8.61 8.59
CA LEU A 51 1.75 9.43 8.97
C LEU A 51 1.15 9.01 10.32
N GLU A 52 1.10 7.71 10.61
CA GLU A 52 0.69 7.12 11.90
C GLU A 52 1.61 7.61 13.03
N CYS A 53 2.94 7.61 12.81
CA CYS A 53 3.88 8.11 13.81
C CYS A 53 3.78 9.65 13.96
N GLU A 54 3.52 10.40 12.87
CA GLU A 54 3.21 11.84 12.96
C GLU A 54 1.91 12.12 13.74
N ARG A 55 0.87 11.30 13.54
CA ARG A 55 -0.40 11.38 14.27
C ARG A 55 -0.20 11.12 15.76
N SER A 56 0.52 10.05 16.09
CA SER A 56 0.81 9.65 17.47
C SER A 56 1.64 10.69 18.21
N ALA A 57 2.52 11.40 17.51
CA ALA A 57 3.28 12.53 18.04
C ALA A 57 2.47 13.85 18.11
N GLY A 58 1.19 13.86 17.74
CA GLY A 58 0.36 15.07 17.69
C GLY A 58 0.79 16.10 16.65
N ARG A 59 1.58 15.70 15.65
CA ARG A 59 2.14 16.57 14.60
C ARG A 59 1.35 16.54 13.29
N LEU A 60 0.34 15.68 13.20
CA LEU A 60 -0.49 15.55 12.01
C LEU A 60 -1.66 16.54 12.03
N SER A 61 -1.84 17.29 10.94
CA SER A 61 -3.01 18.16 10.79
C SER A 61 -4.27 17.35 10.52
N LYS A 62 -5.45 17.87 10.87
CA LYS A 62 -6.75 17.19 10.62
C LYS A 62 -6.99 16.85 9.14
N ALA A 63 -6.49 17.68 8.22
CA ALA A 63 -6.56 17.40 6.79
C ALA A 63 -5.74 16.16 6.40
N ARG A 64 -4.52 16.02 6.96
CA ARG A 64 -3.66 14.86 6.73
C ARG A 64 -4.12 13.62 7.47
N ASP A 65 -4.87 13.76 8.56
CA ASP A 65 -5.52 12.63 9.25
C ASP A 65 -6.62 11.99 8.39
N ASN A 66 -7.43 12.81 7.72
CA ASN A 66 -8.38 12.31 6.72
C ASN A 66 -7.68 11.66 5.52
N GLU A 67 -6.52 12.16 5.13
CA GLU A 67 -5.71 11.57 4.07
C GLU A 67 -5.12 10.22 4.48
N LEU A 68 -4.57 10.13 5.70
CA LEU A 68 -4.10 8.89 6.31
C LEU A 68 -5.19 7.81 6.25
N TYR A 69 -6.42 8.12 6.67
CA TYR A 69 -7.53 7.16 6.61
C TYR A 69 -7.80 6.65 5.19
N LYS A 70 -7.75 7.53 4.19
CA LYS A 70 -7.93 7.15 2.77
C LYS A 70 -6.80 6.25 2.27
N LEU A 71 -5.56 6.58 2.62
CA LEU A 71 -4.37 5.83 2.22
C LEU A 71 -4.34 4.45 2.86
N ALA A 72 -4.66 4.35 4.15
CA ALA A 72 -4.80 3.08 4.86
C ALA A 72 -5.88 2.21 4.21
N ARG A 73 -7.06 2.78 3.91
CA ARG A 73 -8.11 2.05 3.20
C ARG A 73 -7.69 1.56 1.81
N MET A 74 -6.96 2.38 1.05
CA MET A 74 -6.43 1.98 -0.26
C MET A 74 -5.42 0.84 -0.13
N HIS A 75 -4.52 0.92 0.86
CA HIS A 75 -3.57 -0.14 1.18
C HIS A 75 -4.29 -1.47 1.43
N ASP A 76 -5.30 -1.48 2.29
CA ASP A 76 -6.05 -2.69 2.64
C ASP A 76 -6.80 -3.28 1.44
N VAL A 77 -7.47 -2.45 0.64
CA VAL A 77 -8.17 -2.90 -0.57
C VAL A 77 -7.22 -3.57 -1.57
N TYR A 78 -6.02 -3.02 -1.77
CA TYR A 78 -5.06 -3.62 -2.69
C TYR A 78 -4.43 -4.90 -2.13
N ARG A 79 -4.21 -4.95 -0.81
CA ARG A 79 -3.76 -6.16 -0.14
C ARG A 79 -4.81 -7.28 -0.22
N ASP A 80 -6.09 -6.97 -0.02
CA ASP A 80 -7.19 -7.93 -0.19
C ASP A 80 -7.27 -8.43 -1.63
N ARG A 81 -7.04 -7.54 -2.62
CA ARG A 81 -7.02 -7.96 -4.02
C ARG A 81 -5.87 -8.93 -4.30
N MET A 82 -4.68 -8.69 -3.75
CA MET A 82 -3.55 -9.62 -3.85
C MET A 82 -3.87 -10.98 -3.22
N LEU A 83 -4.52 -11.00 -2.06
CA LEU A 83 -4.96 -12.25 -1.43
C LEU A 83 -5.91 -13.03 -2.34
N VAL A 84 -6.87 -12.35 -2.99
CA VAL A 84 -7.76 -12.99 -3.97
C VAL A 84 -6.97 -13.54 -5.16
N LEU A 85 -6.02 -12.79 -5.72
CA LEU A 85 -5.19 -13.25 -6.83
C LEU A 85 -4.34 -14.46 -6.45
N SER A 86 -3.75 -14.44 -5.25
CA SER A 86 -2.98 -15.56 -4.68
C SER A 86 -3.83 -16.83 -4.57
N ILE A 87 -5.01 -16.75 -3.96
CA ILE A 87 -5.92 -17.89 -3.80
C ILE A 87 -6.44 -18.40 -5.15
N THR A 88 -6.76 -17.49 -6.08
CA THR A 88 -7.43 -17.86 -7.34
C THR A 88 -6.45 -18.44 -8.36
N PHE A 89 -5.24 -17.89 -8.43
CA PHE A 89 -4.27 -18.22 -9.48
C PHE A 89 -3.01 -18.92 -8.94
N GLY A 90 -2.93 -19.14 -7.63
CA GLY A 90 -1.81 -19.84 -7.00
C GLY A 90 -0.52 -19.01 -6.88
N PHE A 91 -0.61 -17.68 -6.93
CA PHE A 91 0.56 -16.83 -6.72
C PHE A 91 0.99 -16.83 -5.26
N GLU A 92 2.29 -16.86 -5.03
CA GLU A 92 2.85 -16.67 -3.69
C GLU A 92 2.69 -15.20 -3.25
N MET A 93 2.29 -14.99 -2.00
CA MET A 93 2.28 -13.66 -1.42
C MET A 93 3.73 -13.24 -1.13
N PRO A 94 4.12 -11.99 -1.45
CA PRO A 94 5.43 -11.49 -1.07
C PRO A 94 5.65 -11.61 0.44
N PRO A 95 6.79 -12.15 0.91
CA PRO A 95 7.05 -12.36 2.34
C PRO A 95 6.92 -11.09 3.18
N GLU A 96 7.26 -9.94 2.61
CA GLU A 96 7.15 -8.63 3.27
C GLU A 96 5.70 -8.27 3.59
N LEU A 97 4.75 -8.74 2.77
CA LEU A 97 3.32 -8.49 2.95
C LEU A 97 2.63 -9.52 3.85
N GLU A 98 3.23 -10.70 4.03
CA GLU A 98 2.85 -11.63 5.10
C GLU A 98 3.22 -11.07 6.49
N GLN A 99 4.37 -10.39 6.60
CA GLN A 99 4.82 -9.81 7.87
C GLN A 99 3.97 -8.60 8.31
N LEU A 100 3.51 -7.78 7.36
CA LEU A 100 2.55 -6.70 7.59
C LEU A 100 1.18 -7.18 8.14
N MET A 101 0.89 -8.49 8.09
CA MET A 101 -0.29 -9.07 8.74
C MET A 101 -0.15 -9.23 10.26
N THR A 102 1.07 -9.08 10.80
CA THR A 102 1.41 -9.51 12.15
C THR A 102 1.94 -8.42 13.09
N ASN A 103 2.25 -7.21 12.62
CA ASN A 103 2.84 -6.17 13.47
C ASN A 103 2.20 -4.78 13.31
N PRO A 104 1.68 -4.20 14.40
CA PRO A 104 1.44 -2.76 14.49
C PRO A 104 2.41 -2.17 15.52
N SER A 105 3.55 -1.59 15.11
CA SER A 105 4.35 -0.78 16.05
C SER A 105 5.26 0.20 15.33
N CYS A 106 4.94 1.50 15.42
CA CYS A 106 5.95 2.56 15.34
C CYS A 106 7.01 2.29 16.43
N HIS A 107 8.27 2.11 16.05
CA HIS A 107 9.42 2.16 16.96
C HIS A 107 10.10 3.53 16.91
#